data_AF-A0A6V7WV72-F1
#
_entry.id   AF-A0A6V7WV72-F1
#
_cell.length_a   1.000
_cell.length_b   1.000
_cell.length_c   1.000
_cell.angle_alpha   90.00
_cell.angle_beta   90.00
_cell.angle_gamma   90.00
#
_symmetry.space_group_name_H-M   'P 1'
#
loop_
_entity.id
_entity.type
_entity.pdbx_description
1 polymer ?
#
loop_
_entity_poly.entity_id
_entity_poly.type
_entity_poly.pdbx_seq_one_letter_code
_entity_poly.pdbx_strand_id
1 'polypeptide(L)'
;MVLIDKLLLKLKEQGSRVLIFSSMTRMLDILEDFCWWRGYQYCRLDGNTPHEDRQQSIDAFNAPKSEKFIFMLTTRAGGLGINLATADVVIIYDSDWNPQVDLQAMDRAHRIGQTKQVYVFRFVTENSVEERIIEKAEMKLRLDNIVIQQGRLVESQKTLGKEDMLSMIRHGANTIFAGKDSTITDEDIDVILTKAEEKTKELNERLEKLGESSLRNFTLDTEGGQQGKSLYEFEGEDYKAKQTRPVGDYWIEPPKRDRKPNSYKVDLYYKEQLKGPQKGETKAKAPIPKNFPNIFDFQFYPRRLFDILEKELNYFRKSIGWKPLPPEDLTGKEAEKAQKEEQLKIDNAVELTEKEETEKEKLLNQNEFADWSKREFRQFINASEKYGRHELESIAREVETKTYEEVVKYSKVFWKRINELADGEKYRNQIEKGEQRIQKRQAIKQALEAKIIKYKAPQHQLRINYGGSKCKNYTEEEDRFLLFHLYELGFDNENVYDELRQKIRCAPQFRFDWFIRSRTTMEIQRRCNILISLIEKEMGDMGINEFTQPATTASPAVSKKGGKKQEEKTPATKRKEHPTPGPSKSKKAK
;
A
#
# COMPACT_ATOMS: atom_id res chain seq x y z
N MET A 1 17.18 -11.75 -28.77
CA MET A 1 18.59 -11.99 -28.37
C MET A 1 19.60 -11.85 -29.52
N VAL A 2 19.24 -11.97 -30.80
CA VAL A 2 20.24 -11.84 -31.89
C VAL A 2 20.90 -10.45 -31.92
N LEU A 3 20.15 -9.38 -31.69
CA LEU A 3 20.67 -8.02 -31.67
C LEU A 3 21.71 -7.79 -30.55
N ILE A 4 21.40 -8.21 -29.32
CA ILE A 4 22.32 -8.03 -28.18
C ILE A 4 23.61 -8.83 -28.37
N ASP A 5 23.52 -10.03 -28.94
CA ASP A 5 24.67 -10.88 -29.19
C ASP A 5 25.68 -10.24 -30.14
N LYS A 6 25.20 -9.75 -31.28
CA LYS A 6 26.06 -9.10 -32.27
C LYS A 6 26.59 -7.75 -31.79
N LEU A 7 25.75 -6.97 -31.09
CA LEU A 7 26.16 -5.70 -30.50
C LEU A 7 27.28 -5.91 -29.46
N LEU A 8 27.13 -6.88 -28.55
CA LEU A 8 28.15 -7.19 -27.54
C LEU A 8 29.47 -7.66 -28.17
N LEU A 9 29.41 -8.40 -29.27
CA LEU A 9 30.61 -8.81 -30.01
C LEU A 9 31.39 -7.59 -30.55
N LYS A 10 30.69 -6.67 -31.23
CA LYS A 10 31.29 -5.42 -31.73
C LYS A 10 31.87 -4.55 -30.61
N LEU A 11 31.13 -4.42 -29.50
CA LEU A 11 31.57 -3.62 -28.34
C LEU A 11 32.80 -4.23 -27.63
N LYS A 12 32.91 -5.56 -27.63
CA LYS A 12 34.07 -6.26 -27.06
C LYS A 12 35.32 -6.03 -27.92
N GLU A 13 35.19 -6.07 -29.25
CA GLU A 13 36.30 -5.76 -30.18
C GLU A 13 36.80 -4.32 -30.01
N GLN A 14 35.90 -3.38 -29.69
CA GLN A 14 36.22 -1.98 -29.40
C GLN A 14 36.83 -1.76 -27.99
N GLY A 15 36.85 -2.79 -27.14
CA GLY A 15 37.34 -2.68 -25.77
C GLY A 15 36.47 -1.77 -24.89
N SER A 16 35.17 -1.73 -25.14
CA SER A 16 34.18 -1.06 -24.31
C SER A 16 33.77 -1.94 -23.12
N ARG A 17 33.15 -1.32 -22.12
CA ARG A 17 32.59 -1.95 -20.92
C ARG A 17 31.09 -1.64 -20.87
N VAL A 18 30.29 -2.68 -20.70
CA VAL A 18 28.85 -2.62 -20.95
C VAL A 18 28.07 -2.78 -19.65
N LEU A 19 27.15 -1.86 -19.37
CA LEU A 19 26.10 -2.02 -18.36
C LEU A 19 24.82 -2.49 -19.04
N ILE A 20 24.18 -3.52 -18.49
CA ILE A 20 22.87 -3.97 -18.96
C ILE A 20 21.87 -3.78 -17.82
N PHE A 21 20.88 -2.93 -18.04
CA PHE A 21 19.77 -2.71 -17.11
C PHE A 21 18.54 -3.49 -17.56
N SER A 22 17.91 -4.19 -16.62
CA SER A 22 16.60 -4.78 -16.83
C SER A 22 15.70 -4.63 -15.62
N SER A 23 14.39 -4.46 -15.82
CA SER A 23 13.44 -4.40 -14.70
C SER A 23 13.18 -5.79 -14.09
N MET A 24 13.24 -6.84 -14.91
CA MET A 24 12.93 -8.21 -14.52
C MET A 24 14.17 -8.99 -14.09
N THR A 25 14.20 -9.48 -12.85
CA THR A 25 15.30 -10.33 -12.35
C THR A 25 15.48 -11.60 -13.17
N ARG A 26 14.37 -12.19 -13.65
CA ARG A 26 14.41 -13.39 -14.51
C ARG A 26 15.14 -13.15 -15.84
N MET A 27 15.08 -11.93 -16.35
CA MET A 27 15.80 -11.58 -17.57
C MET A 27 17.31 -11.58 -17.33
N LEU A 28 17.75 -11.16 -16.13
CA LEU A 28 19.15 -11.26 -15.74
C LEU A 28 19.60 -12.72 -15.62
N ASP A 29 18.77 -13.61 -15.08
CA ASP A 29 19.07 -15.06 -15.04
C ASP A 29 19.34 -15.61 -16.45
N ILE A 30 18.53 -15.22 -17.45
CA ILE A 30 18.70 -15.65 -18.85
C ILE A 30 19.96 -15.04 -19.48
N LEU A 31 20.24 -13.77 -19.20
CA LEU A 31 21.45 -13.10 -19.68
C LEU A 31 22.71 -13.68 -19.04
N GLU A 32 22.61 -14.21 -17.82
CA GLU A 32 23.69 -14.90 -17.11
C GLU A 32 24.08 -16.19 -17.84
N ASP A 33 23.10 -17.03 -18.18
CA ASP A 33 23.30 -18.23 -18.99
C ASP A 33 23.90 -17.90 -20.36
N PHE A 34 23.40 -16.83 -21.00
CA PHE A 34 23.91 -16.35 -22.28
C PHE A 34 25.39 -15.90 -22.19
N CYS A 35 25.75 -15.12 -21.17
CA CYS A 35 27.13 -14.67 -20.97
C CYS A 35 28.06 -15.85 -20.68
N TRP A 36 27.57 -16.84 -19.92
CA TRP A 36 28.32 -18.05 -19.61
C TRP A 36 28.63 -18.86 -20.87
N TRP A 37 27.63 -19.06 -21.76
CA TRP A 37 27.85 -19.73 -23.05
C TRP A 37 28.78 -18.98 -23.99
N ARG A 38 28.74 -17.64 -23.99
CA ARG A 38 29.65 -16.81 -24.81
C ARG A 38 31.04 -16.61 -24.21
N GLY A 39 31.27 -17.09 -22.99
CA GLY A 39 32.53 -16.89 -22.27
C GLY A 39 32.80 -15.43 -21.91
N TYR A 40 31.76 -14.63 -21.70
CA TYR A 40 31.89 -13.26 -21.21
C TYR A 40 32.00 -13.24 -19.70
N GLN A 41 33.01 -12.54 -19.19
CA GLN A 41 33.16 -12.29 -17.76
C GLN A 41 32.22 -11.17 -17.34
N TYR A 42 31.34 -11.46 -16.38
CA TYR A 42 30.32 -10.51 -15.93
C TYR A 42 30.28 -10.35 -14.40
N CYS A 43 29.59 -9.31 -13.96
CA CYS A 43 29.12 -9.09 -12.60
C CYS A 43 27.59 -8.91 -12.61
N ARG A 44 26.92 -9.33 -11.54
CA ARG A 44 25.46 -9.21 -11.38
C ARG A 44 25.15 -8.48 -10.08
N LEU A 45 24.18 -7.56 -10.13
CA LEU A 45 23.68 -6.85 -8.96
C LEU A 45 22.16 -6.71 -9.03
N ASP A 46 21.49 -7.41 -8.12
CA ASP A 46 20.05 -7.35 -7.93
C ASP A 46 19.69 -6.95 -6.49
N GLY A 47 18.38 -6.91 -6.20
CA GLY A 47 17.89 -6.53 -4.88
C GLY A 47 18.18 -7.55 -3.76
N ASN A 48 18.59 -8.77 -4.12
CA ASN A 48 18.88 -9.85 -3.15
C ASN A 48 20.37 -9.98 -2.87
N THR A 49 21.23 -9.27 -3.62
CA THR A 49 22.69 -9.31 -3.43
C THR A 49 23.07 -8.64 -2.10
N PRO A 50 23.79 -9.34 -1.19
CA PRO A 50 24.28 -8.78 0.07
C PRO A 50 25.13 -7.52 -0.14
N HIS A 51 25.19 -6.66 0.88
CA HIS A 51 25.89 -5.37 0.78
C HIS A 51 27.41 -5.53 0.56
N GLU A 52 28.04 -6.53 1.20
CA GLU A 52 29.48 -6.78 1.06
C GLU A 52 29.82 -7.26 -0.36
N ASP A 53 29.09 -8.24 -0.88
CA ASP A 53 29.27 -8.78 -2.23
C ASP A 53 29.01 -7.72 -3.32
N ARG A 54 28.07 -6.80 -3.05
CA ARG A 54 27.79 -5.66 -3.91
C ARG A 54 29.03 -4.78 -4.08
N GLN A 55 29.66 -4.40 -2.97
CA GLN A 55 30.84 -3.52 -3.01
C GLN A 55 32.01 -4.21 -3.71
N GLN A 56 32.25 -5.49 -3.40
CA GLN A 56 33.27 -6.29 -4.06
C GLN A 56 33.07 -6.36 -5.59
N SER A 57 31.82 -6.54 -6.04
CA SER A 57 31.50 -6.60 -7.48
C SER A 57 31.73 -5.25 -8.18
N ILE A 58 31.40 -4.14 -7.52
CA ILE A 58 31.62 -2.78 -8.03
C ILE A 58 33.13 -2.49 -8.13
N ASP A 59 33.89 -2.81 -7.09
CA ASP A 59 35.33 -2.57 -7.05
C ASP A 59 36.06 -3.44 -8.08
N ALA A 60 35.65 -4.71 -8.22
CA ALA A 60 36.18 -5.62 -9.23
C ALA A 60 35.93 -5.11 -10.65
N PHE A 61 34.76 -4.51 -10.92
CA PHE A 61 34.47 -3.94 -12.23
C PHE A 61 35.26 -2.64 -12.49
N ASN A 62 35.34 -1.74 -11.50
CA ASN A 62 36.07 -0.49 -11.63
C ASN A 62 37.60 -0.64 -11.59
N ALA A 63 38.11 -1.81 -11.21
CA ALA A 63 39.55 -2.08 -11.19
C ALA A 63 40.22 -1.78 -12.55
N PRO A 64 41.44 -1.18 -12.54
CA PRO A 64 42.18 -0.92 -13.76
C PRO A 64 42.49 -2.26 -14.45
N LYS A 65 42.20 -2.35 -15.75
CA LYS A 65 42.34 -3.58 -16.55
C LYS A 65 41.52 -4.77 -16.02
N SER A 66 40.39 -4.53 -15.35
CA SER A 66 39.42 -5.58 -15.02
C SER A 66 39.03 -6.39 -16.25
N GLU A 67 39.00 -7.71 -16.09
CA GLU A 67 38.52 -8.67 -17.10
C GLU A 67 36.99 -8.66 -17.23
N LYS A 68 36.28 -8.02 -16.29
CA LYS A 68 34.81 -7.93 -16.28
C LYS A 68 34.34 -7.00 -17.40
N PHE A 69 33.76 -7.59 -18.43
CA PHE A 69 33.26 -6.89 -19.61
C PHE A 69 31.82 -6.38 -19.41
N ILE A 70 30.97 -7.18 -18.77
CA ILE A 70 29.53 -6.90 -18.61
C ILE A 70 29.19 -6.72 -17.13
N PHE A 71 28.40 -5.71 -16.81
CA PHE A 71 27.77 -5.59 -15.51
C PHE A 71 26.25 -5.54 -15.68
N MET A 72 25.56 -6.55 -15.16
CA MET A 72 24.11 -6.68 -15.22
C MET A 72 23.47 -6.16 -13.93
N LEU A 73 22.51 -5.24 -14.07
CA LEU A 73 21.83 -4.63 -12.94
C LEU A 73 20.32 -4.64 -13.12
N THR A 74 19.61 -4.78 -12.01
CA THR A 74 18.19 -4.40 -12.03
C THR A 74 18.05 -2.88 -11.99
N THR A 75 17.08 -2.32 -12.73
CA THR A 75 16.90 -0.85 -12.83
C THR A 75 16.72 -0.20 -11.45
N ARG A 76 16.03 -0.89 -10.52
CA ARG A 76 15.85 -0.42 -9.13
C ARG A 76 17.10 -0.55 -8.27
N ALA A 77 17.85 -1.65 -8.36
CA ALA A 77 19.07 -1.80 -7.57
C ALA A 77 20.20 -0.88 -8.08
N GLY A 78 20.23 -0.60 -9.40
CA GLY A 78 21.09 0.41 -10.01
C GLY A 78 20.76 1.84 -9.56
N GLY A 79 19.50 2.13 -9.24
CA GLY A 79 19.05 3.42 -8.70
C GLY A 79 19.49 3.73 -7.26
N LEU A 80 20.15 2.79 -6.56
CA LEU A 80 20.55 2.95 -5.15
C LEU A 80 21.84 3.75 -4.93
N GLY A 81 22.32 4.52 -5.92
CA GLY A 81 23.42 5.47 -5.70
C GLY A 81 24.84 4.94 -5.97
N ILE A 82 24.99 3.79 -6.65
CA ILE A 82 26.30 3.19 -6.96
C ILE A 82 27.11 3.98 -8.02
N ASN A 83 28.43 3.75 -8.10
CA ASN A 83 29.34 4.41 -9.04
C ASN A 83 29.99 3.39 -10.01
N LEU A 84 29.69 3.51 -11.31
CA LEU A 84 30.19 2.62 -12.36
C LEU A 84 30.87 3.44 -13.48
N ALA A 85 31.67 4.44 -13.08
CA ALA A 85 32.30 5.40 -13.98
C ALA A 85 33.30 4.81 -15.00
N THR A 86 33.62 3.52 -14.92
CA THR A 86 34.45 2.85 -15.93
C THR A 86 33.67 2.33 -17.14
N ALA A 87 32.34 2.27 -17.07
CA ALA A 87 31.50 1.81 -18.18
C ALA A 87 31.21 2.92 -19.18
N ASP A 88 31.40 2.66 -20.46
CA ASP A 88 31.16 3.59 -21.57
C ASP A 88 29.90 3.23 -22.38
N VAL A 89 29.33 2.04 -22.18
CA VAL A 89 28.08 1.65 -22.85
C VAL A 89 27.02 1.26 -21.83
N VAL A 90 25.82 1.78 -22.02
CA VAL A 90 24.62 1.44 -21.25
C VAL A 90 23.57 0.86 -22.18
N ILE A 91 23.11 -0.35 -21.91
CA ILE A 91 22.00 -1.00 -22.62
C ILE A 91 20.82 -1.08 -21.65
N ILE A 92 19.73 -0.40 -21.99
CA ILE A 92 18.42 -0.55 -21.32
C ILE A 92 17.66 -1.61 -22.10
N TYR A 93 17.56 -2.81 -21.52
CA TYR A 93 16.92 -3.95 -22.16
C TYR A 93 15.40 -3.79 -22.21
N ASP A 94 14.82 -3.28 -21.12
CA ASP A 94 13.41 -2.93 -20.97
C ASP A 94 13.28 -1.65 -20.14
N SER A 95 12.51 -0.69 -20.63
CA SER A 95 12.32 0.62 -19.97
C SER A 95 11.34 0.53 -18.80
N ASP A 96 11.68 1.21 -17.70
CA ASP A 96 10.76 1.34 -16.56
C ASP A 96 9.62 2.30 -16.93
N TRP A 97 8.47 2.15 -16.28
CA TRP A 97 7.33 3.07 -16.44
C TRP A 97 7.63 4.49 -15.96
N ASN A 98 8.67 4.65 -15.15
CA ASN A 98 9.14 5.94 -14.69
C ASN A 98 10.42 6.38 -15.43
N PRO A 99 10.37 7.44 -16.27
CA PRO A 99 11.54 7.94 -17.03
C PRO A 99 12.73 8.29 -16.15
N GLN A 100 12.47 8.73 -14.91
CA GLN A 100 13.52 9.18 -14.00
C GLN A 100 14.43 8.04 -13.55
N VAL A 101 13.91 6.81 -13.52
CA VAL A 101 14.69 5.63 -13.13
C VAL A 101 15.70 5.28 -14.22
N ASP A 102 15.28 5.34 -15.49
CA ASP A 102 16.15 5.16 -16.65
C ASP A 102 17.24 6.26 -16.71
N LEU A 103 16.88 7.52 -16.46
CA LEU A 103 17.85 8.63 -16.35
C LEU A 103 18.90 8.39 -15.27
N GLN A 104 18.44 7.96 -14.10
CA GLN A 104 19.35 7.66 -12.99
C GLN A 104 20.26 6.47 -13.30
N ALA A 105 19.79 5.51 -14.10
CA ALA A 105 20.57 4.38 -14.58
C ALA A 105 21.66 4.83 -15.57
N MET A 106 21.35 5.73 -16.51
CA MET A 106 22.31 6.35 -17.42
C MET A 106 23.40 7.14 -16.65
N ASP A 107 23.01 7.89 -15.63
CA ASP A 107 23.92 8.65 -14.76
C ASP A 107 24.91 7.77 -13.97
N ARG A 108 24.72 6.44 -13.92
CA ARG A 108 25.69 5.53 -13.30
C ARG A 108 26.98 5.44 -14.11
N ALA A 109 26.87 5.50 -15.44
CA ALA A 109 27.97 5.47 -16.38
C ALA A 109 28.36 6.89 -16.85
N HIS A 110 27.36 7.73 -17.15
CA HIS A 110 27.54 9.14 -17.51
C HIS A 110 27.88 9.97 -16.26
N ARG A 111 29.12 9.84 -15.79
CA ARG A 111 29.57 10.46 -14.55
C ARG A 111 31.00 10.97 -14.66
N ILE A 112 31.31 11.97 -13.85
CA ILE A 112 32.67 12.51 -13.66
C ILE A 112 33.59 11.35 -13.26
N GLY A 113 34.56 11.05 -14.12
CA GLY A 113 35.48 9.90 -13.99
C GLY A 113 35.55 9.02 -15.24
N GLN A 114 34.53 9.05 -16.09
CA GLN A 114 34.58 8.40 -17.40
C GLN A 114 35.37 9.26 -18.40
N THR A 115 36.29 8.62 -19.14
CA THR A 115 37.15 9.27 -20.15
C THR A 115 36.69 9.01 -21.58
N LYS A 116 35.89 7.96 -21.82
CA LYS A 116 35.31 7.62 -23.13
C LYS A 116 33.91 8.23 -23.30
N GLN A 117 33.48 8.46 -24.54
CA GLN A 117 32.11 8.87 -24.83
C GLN A 117 31.12 7.79 -24.37
N VAL A 118 30.08 8.19 -23.64
CA VAL A 118 29.05 7.25 -23.18
C VAL A 118 27.99 7.07 -24.24
N TYR A 119 27.74 5.82 -24.63
CA TYR A 119 26.66 5.43 -25.55
C TYR A 119 25.53 4.76 -24.77
N VAL A 120 24.29 5.18 -25.03
CA VAL A 120 23.09 4.58 -24.43
C VAL A 120 22.24 3.95 -25.52
N PHE A 121 22.04 2.64 -25.43
CA PHE A 121 21.15 1.88 -26.30
C PHE A 121 19.89 1.50 -25.52
N ARG A 122 18.73 1.96 -25.98
CA ARG A 122 17.44 1.53 -25.44
C ARG A 122 16.79 0.57 -26.42
N PHE A 123 16.53 -0.66 -25.99
CA PHE A 123 15.80 -1.62 -26.80
C PHE A 123 14.31 -1.36 -26.66
N VAL A 124 13.64 -1.30 -27.82
CA VAL A 124 12.21 -1.02 -27.93
C VAL A 124 11.64 -2.03 -28.92
N THR A 125 10.61 -2.75 -28.49
CA THR A 125 9.90 -3.66 -29.38
C THR A 125 8.92 -2.88 -30.26
N GLU A 126 9.13 -2.93 -31.58
CA GLU A 126 8.23 -2.26 -32.53
C GLU A 126 6.80 -2.80 -32.47
N ASN A 127 5.81 -1.93 -32.66
CA ASN A 127 4.37 -2.26 -32.62
C ASN A 127 3.88 -2.87 -31.28
N SER A 128 4.56 -2.57 -30.18
CA SER A 128 4.19 -3.06 -28.86
C SER A 128 3.71 -1.95 -27.94
N VAL A 129 3.23 -2.33 -26.74
CA VAL A 129 2.86 -1.37 -25.69
C VAL A 129 4.09 -0.56 -25.21
N GLU A 130 5.31 -1.05 -25.43
CA GLU A 130 6.55 -0.39 -25.01
C GLU A 130 6.73 0.98 -25.66
N GLU A 131 6.37 1.15 -26.94
CA GLU A 131 6.43 2.44 -27.64
C GLU A 131 5.59 3.50 -26.92
N ARG A 132 4.35 3.15 -26.56
CA ARG A 132 3.43 4.06 -25.83
C ARG A 132 3.94 4.39 -24.43
N ILE A 133 4.63 3.46 -23.77
CA ILE A 133 5.23 3.69 -22.45
C ILE A 133 6.34 4.73 -22.57
N ILE A 134 7.20 4.61 -23.58
CA ILE A 134 8.31 5.53 -23.83
C ILE A 134 7.79 6.93 -24.18
N GLU A 135 6.81 7.05 -25.09
CA GLU A 135 6.20 8.34 -25.43
C GLU A 135 5.64 9.04 -24.17
N LYS A 136 4.94 8.31 -23.30
CA LYS A 136 4.44 8.87 -22.03
C LYS A 136 5.54 9.24 -21.05
N ALA A 137 6.58 8.42 -20.96
CA ALA A 137 7.73 8.67 -20.10
C ALA A 137 8.46 9.95 -20.54
N GLU A 138 8.68 10.13 -21.83
CA GLU A 138 9.31 11.33 -22.39
C GLU A 138 8.43 12.59 -22.24
N MET A 139 7.11 12.47 -22.45
CA MET A 139 6.18 13.58 -22.17
C MET A 139 6.21 14.01 -20.70
N LYS A 140 6.24 13.06 -19.76
CA LYS A 140 6.37 13.35 -18.32
C LYS A 140 7.68 14.07 -18.01
N LEU A 141 8.79 13.59 -18.57
CA LEU A 141 10.10 14.22 -18.36
C LEU A 141 10.11 15.67 -18.90
N ARG A 142 9.49 15.91 -20.06
CA ARG A 142 9.36 17.27 -20.61
C ARG A 142 8.49 18.17 -19.75
N LEU A 143 7.36 17.67 -19.25
CA LEU A 143 6.53 18.40 -18.28
C LEU A 143 7.34 18.79 -17.05
N ASP A 144 8.13 17.87 -16.49
CA ASP A 144 8.99 18.14 -15.35
C ASP A 144 10.03 19.24 -15.67
N ASN A 145 10.69 19.17 -16.83
CA ASN A 145 11.62 20.20 -17.28
C ASN A 145 10.97 21.58 -17.44
N ILE A 146 9.75 21.63 -17.99
CA ILE A 146 8.97 22.87 -18.17
C ILE A 146 8.57 23.44 -16.81
N VAL A 147 8.09 22.62 -15.88
CA VAL A 147 7.71 23.05 -14.52
C VAL A 147 8.93 23.62 -13.77
N ILE A 148 10.10 22.99 -13.91
CA ILE A 148 11.35 23.47 -13.32
C ILE A 148 11.78 24.82 -13.93
N GLN A 149 11.65 25.00 -15.25
CA GLN A 149 11.97 26.26 -15.92
C GLN A 149 10.96 27.37 -15.59
N GLN A 150 9.67 27.05 -15.44
CA GLN A 150 8.61 28.01 -15.07
C GLN A 150 8.67 28.47 -13.61
N GLY A 151 9.38 27.74 -12.74
CA GLY A 151 9.78 28.23 -11.43
C GLY A 151 10.76 29.42 -11.49
N ARG A 152 11.27 29.79 -12.67
CA ARG A 152 12.27 30.87 -12.84
C ARG A 152 11.94 31.97 -13.86
N LEU A 153 10.88 31.88 -14.68
CA LEU A 153 10.54 32.99 -15.57
C LEU A 153 9.04 33.09 -15.88
N VAL A 154 8.53 34.31 -15.79
CA VAL A 154 7.19 34.75 -16.20
C VAL A 154 7.22 35.12 -17.70
N GLU A 155 6.17 34.72 -18.42
CA GLU A 155 5.71 35.16 -19.75
C GLU A 155 6.59 34.90 -21.00
N SER A 156 6.03 34.15 -21.97
CA SER A 156 5.50 34.74 -23.21
C SER A 156 4.86 33.67 -24.12
N GLN A 157 3.73 34.02 -24.71
CA GLN A 157 2.83 33.12 -25.46
C GLN A 157 2.74 33.59 -26.92
N LYS A 158 2.88 32.68 -27.89
CA LYS A 158 2.44 32.90 -29.29
C LYS A 158 1.92 31.60 -29.92
N THR A 159 0.76 31.71 -30.57
CA THR A 159 -0.02 30.65 -31.23
C THR A 159 0.27 30.59 -32.73
N LEU A 160 0.25 29.39 -33.35
CA LEU A 160 0.31 29.21 -34.81
C LEU A 160 -0.70 28.14 -35.32
N GLY A 161 -1.54 28.58 -36.26
CA GLY A 161 -1.86 27.95 -37.56
C GLY A 161 -2.54 26.57 -37.66
N LYS A 162 -3.81 26.54 -38.10
CA LYS A 162 -4.58 25.32 -38.44
C LYS A 162 -4.18 24.63 -39.77
N GLU A 163 -3.40 25.27 -40.64
CA GLU A 163 -3.08 24.73 -41.97
C GLU A 163 -1.94 23.69 -41.97
N ASP A 164 -1.01 23.76 -41.01
CA ASP A 164 0.09 22.77 -40.88
C ASP A 164 -0.38 21.42 -40.30
N MET A 165 -1.59 21.37 -39.71
CA MET A 165 -2.17 20.17 -39.13
C MET A 165 -2.77 19.22 -40.19
N LEU A 166 -3.16 19.75 -41.35
CA LEU A 166 -3.82 18.98 -42.41
C LEU A 166 -2.83 18.24 -43.34
N SER A 167 -1.59 18.73 -43.46
CA SER A 167 -0.54 18.02 -44.21
C SER A 167 0.02 16.81 -43.44
N MET A 168 -0.17 16.78 -42.11
CA MET A 168 0.35 15.78 -41.17
C MET A 168 -0.46 14.47 -41.12
N ILE A 169 -1.71 14.45 -41.63
CA ILE A 169 -2.59 13.26 -41.58
C ILE A 169 -2.37 12.32 -42.77
N ARG A 170 -1.73 12.76 -43.86
CA ARG A 170 -1.66 11.99 -45.12
C ARG A 170 -0.38 11.17 -45.33
N HIS A 171 0.63 11.26 -44.48
CA HIS A 171 1.95 10.66 -44.72
C HIS A 171 2.31 9.43 -43.87
N GLY A 172 1.33 8.73 -43.28
CA GLY A 172 1.60 7.53 -42.46
C GLY A 172 0.93 6.23 -42.89
N ALA A 173 0.04 6.26 -43.89
CA ALA A 173 -0.82 5.11 -44.19
C ALA A 173 -0.28 4.15 -45.28
N ASN A 174 0.81 4.51 -45.97
CA ASN A 174 1.27 3.74 -47.15
C ASN A 174 2.45 2.79 -46.89
N THR A 175 3.13 2.87 -45.75
CA THR A 175 4.30 2.02 -45.44
C THR A 175 3.94 0.73 -44.67
N ILE A 176 2.67 0.56 -44.28
CA ILE A 176 2.18 -0.60 -43.52
C ILE A 176 2.05 -1.88 -44.38
N PHE A 177 2.24 -1.81 -45.70
CA PHE A 177 2.05 -2.95 -46.62
C PHE A 177 3.32 -3.58 -47.21
N ALA A 178 4.52 -3.26 -46.74
CA ALA A 178 5.74 -3.88 -47.30
C ALA A 178 6.78 -4.28 -46.25
N GLY A 179 6.98 -5.59 -46.06
CA GLY A 179 8.23 -6.17 -45.57
C GLY A 179 8.09 -7.27 -44.52
N LYS A 180 8.19 -8.54 -44.95
CA LYS A 180 8.33 -9.74 -44.12
C LYS A 180 9.78 -9.98 -43.69
N ASP A 181 9.94 -10.59 -42.52
CA ASP A 181 11.08 -11.32 -41.95
C ASP A 181 12.37 -11.39 -42.77
N SER A 182 13.42 -10.72 -42.30
CA SER A 182 14.82 -11.00 -42.67
C SER A 182 15.70 -11.16 -41.43
N THR A 183 16.61 -12.13 -41.50
CA THR A 183 17.65 -12.40 -40.51
C THR A 183 18.68 -11.27 -40.49
N ILE A 184 18.83 -10.60 -39.34
CA ILE A 184 19.77 -9.50 -39.12
C ILE A 184 21.21 -9.98 -39.40
N THR A 185 21.88 -9.44 -40.43
CA THR A 185 23.31 -9.60 -40.76
C THR A 185 24.18 -8.57 -40.01
N ASP A 186 25.50 -8.57 -40.17
CA ASP A 186 26.39 -7.65 -39.44
C ASP A 186 26.43 -6.25 -40.08
N GLU A 187 26.30 -6.17 -41.41
CA GLU A 187 26.08 -4.92 -42.16
C GLU A 187 24.74 -4.27 -41.76
N ASP A 188 23.75 -5.08 -41.35
CA ASP A 188 22.45 -4.58 -40.88
C ASP A 188 22.53 -3.87 -39.53
N ILE A 189 23.51 -4.14 -38.66
CA ILE A 189 23.57 -3.47 -37.34
C ILE A 189 23.90 -2.00 -37.52
N ASP A 190 24.83 -1.68 -38.40
CA ASP A 190 25.21 -0.29 -38.65
C ASP A 190 24.07 0.47 -39.34
N VAL A 191 23.32 -0.20 -40.20
CA VAL A 191 22.07 0.32 -40.77
C VAL A 191 20.97 0.48 -39.70
N ILE A 192 20.85 -0.45 -38.76
CA ILE A 192 19.90 -0.37 -37.64
C ILE A 192 20.27 0.79 -36.71
N LEU A 193 21.56 0.99 -36.43
CA LEU A 193 22.05 2.08 -35.59
C LEU A 193 21.80 3.44 -36.23
N THR A 194 22.11 3.62 -37.53
CA THR A 194 21.83 4.88 -38.24
C THR A 194 20.34 5.16 -38.32
N LYS A 195 19.52 4.14 -38.63
CA LYS A 195 18.05 4.25 -38.62
C LYS A 195 17.49 4.56 -37.23
N ALA A 196 18.07 4.00 -36.17
CA ALA A 196 17.67 4.29 -34.79
C ALA A 196 18.02 5.73 -34.40
N GLU A 197 19.17 6.26 -34.81
CA GLU A 197 19.54 7.67 -34.61
C GLU A 197 18.57 8.61 -35.35
N GLU A 198 18.18 8.29 -36.58
CA GLU A 198 17.18 9.05 -37.35
C GLU A 198 15.81 9.05 -36.66
N LYS A 199 15.31 7.88 -36.24
CA LYS A 199 14.04 7.77 -35.49
C LYS A 199 14.08 8.56 -34.18
N THR A 200 15.20 8.53 -33.47
CA THR A 200 15.36 9.28 -32.21
C THR A 200 15.36 10.79 -32.46
N LYS A 201 15.98 11.26 -33.55
CA LYS A 201 15.91 12.66 -33.98
C LYS A 201 14.49 13.07 -34.34
N GLU A 202 13.79 12.25 -35.13
CA GLU A 202 12.39 12.50 -35.50
C GLU A 202 11.47 12.59 -34.27
N LEU A 203 11.62 11.68 -33.31
CA LEU A 203 10.86 11.69 -32.06
C LEU A 203 11.16 12.95 -31.23
N ASN A 204 12.43 13.32 -31.09
CA ASN A 204 12.83 14.54 -30.38
C ASN A 204 12.27 15.80 -31.04
N GLU A 205 12.32 15.90 -32.38
CA GLU A 205 11.73 16.99 -33.14
C GLU A 205 10.20 17.03 -33.00
N ARG A 206 9.54 15.87 -33.06
CA ARG A 206 8.08 15.76 -32.89
C ARG A 206 7.66 16.24 -31.51
N LEU A 207 8.40 15.84 -30.48
CA LEU A 207 8.14 16.27 -29.12
C LEU A 207 8.47 17.76 -28.94
N GLU A 208 9.47 18.34 -29.63
CA GLU A 208 9.77 19.78 -29.59
C GLU A 208 8.67 20.61 -30.25
N LYS A 209 8.09 20.10 -31.33
CA LYS A 209 6.93 20.71 -32.01
C LYS A 209 5.66 20.64 -31.17
N LEU A 210 5.51 19.64 -30.29
CA LEU A 210 4.46 19.55 -29.27
C LEU A 210 4.70 20.59 -28.16
N GLY A 211 4.40 21.86 -28.45
CA GLY A 211 4.71 23.02 -27.59
C GLY A 211 4.08 23.01 -26.18
N GLU A 212 4.66 23.84 -25.30
CA GLU A 212 4.35 23.96 -23.86
C GLU A 212 2.86 24.15 -23.51
N SER A 213 2.08 24.75 -24.42
CA SER A 213 0.66 25.09 -24.19
C SER A 213 -0.26 23.87 -24.27
N SER A 214 0.04 22.89 -25.13
CA SER A 214 -0.77 21.66 -25.26
C SER A 214 -0.51 20.67 -24.12
N LEU A 215 0.72 20.67 -23.58
CA LEU A 215 1.11 19.85 -22.43
C LEU A 215 0.52 20.36 -21.12
N ARG A 216 0.37 21.69 -20.96
CA ARG A 216 -0.25 22.33 -19.77
C ARG A 216 -1.75 22.12 -19.65
N ASN A 217 -2.46 21.96 -20.76
CA ASN A 217 -3.94 21.83 -20.78
C ASN A 217 -4.43 20.38 -20.65
N PHE A 218 -3.57 19.43 -20.27
CA PHE A 218 -3.96 18.02 -20.25
C PHE A 218 -4.70 17.64 -18.94
N THR A 219 -5.98 17.96 -18.88
CA THR A 219 -6.96 17.11 -18.16
C THR A 219 -7.16 15.85 -19.00
N LEU A 220 -6.60 14.74 -18.53
CA LEU A 220 -6.51 13.45 -19.24
C LEU A 220 -7.87 12.75 -19.46
N ASP A 221 -8.99 13.39 -19.15
CA ASP A 221 -10.34 12.92 -19.46
C ASP A 221 -11.28 14.12 -19.56
N THR A 222 -11.40 14.73 -20.74
CA THR A 222 -12.56 15.58 -21.04
C THR A 222 -13.05 15.27 -22.44
N GLU A 223 -14.30 14.80 -22.49
CA GLU A 223 -15.08 14.58 -23.68
C GLU A 223 -15.08 15.83 -24.56
N GLY A 224 -14.56 15.74 -25.78
CA GLY A 224 -14.66 16.82 -26.77
C GLY A 224 -13.33 17.27 -27.37
N GLY A 225 -12.67 16.38 -28.11
CA GLY A 225 -11.57 16.73 -29.00
C GLY A 225 -11.42 15.65 -30.06
N GLN A 226 -11.73 15.96 -31.32
CA GLN A 226 -11.73 14.99 -32.41
C GLN A 226 -10.33 14.37 -32.60
N GLN A 227 -10.31 13.03 -32.61
CA GLN A 227 -9.19 12.15 -32.99
C GLN A 227 -7.97 12.10 -32.07
N GLY A 228 -8.19 11.84 -30.77
CA GLY A 228 -7.21 11.13 -29.93
C GLY A 228 -7.67 9.69 -29.72
N LYS A 229 -6.95 8.69 -30.27
CA LYS A 229 -7.27 7.28 -30.07
C LYS A 229 -7.22 6.94 -28.57
N SER A 230 -8.32 6.39 -28.06
CA SER A 230 -8.50 6.09 -26.64
C SER A 230 -7.51 5.02 -26.16
N LEU A 231 -7.12 5.06 -24.88
CA LEU A 231 -6.25 4.04 -24.26
C LEU A 231 -6.83 2.63 -24.33
N TYR A 232 -8.13 2.52 -24.54
CA TYR A 232 -8.89 1.29 -24.57
C TYR A 232 -8.96 0.67 -25.98
N GLU A 233 -8.41 1.31 -27.00
CA GLU A 233 -8.41 0.78 -28.37
C GLU A 233 -7.18 -0.13 -28.60
N PHE A 234 -7.42 -1.43 -28.83
CA PHE A 234 -6.41 -2.44 -29.14
C PHE A 234 -6.88 -3.28 -30.34
N GLU A 235 -6.03 -3.46 -31.35
CA GLU A 235 -6.34 -4.16 -32.62
C GLU A 235 -7.62 -3.67 -33.36
N GLY A 236 -7.99 -2.40 -33.18
CA GLY A 236 -9.21 -1.84 -33.78
C GLY A 236 -10.51 -2.18 -33.04
N GLU A 237 -10.42 -2.86 -31.89
CA GLU A 237 -11.52 -3.01 -30.94
C GLU A 237 -11.34 -2.07 -29.75
N ASP A 238 -12.42 -1.35 -29.38
CA ASP A 238 -12.45 -0.47 -28.21
C ASP A 238 -12.91 -1.25 -26.96
N TYR A 239 -11.97 -1.56 -26.07
CA TYR A 239 -12.17 -2.40 -24.87
C TYR A 239 -12.90 -1.67 -23.75
N LYS A 240 -13.26 -0.39 -23.92
CA LYS A 240 -14.07 0.38 -22.97
C LYS A 240 -15.44 -0.29 -22.73
N ALA A 241 -16.00 -0.91 -23.77
CA ALA A 241 -17.29 -1.60 -23.73
C ALA A 241 -17.23 -3.04 -23.18
N LYS A 242 -16.05 -3.63 -22.95
CA LYS A 242 -15.90 -4.97 -22.35
C LYS A 242 -15.81 -4.94 -20.82
N GLN A 243 -15.56 -3.77 -20.22
CA GLN A 243 -15.68 -3.55 -18.77
C GLN A 243 -17.14 -3.41 -18.31
N THR A 244 -18.11 -3.17 -19.20
CA THR A 244 -19.53 -3.06 -18.88
C THR A 244 -20.26 -4.42 -18.89
N ARG A 245 -19.60 -5.49 -18.41
CA ARG A 245 -20.37 -6.62 -17.86
C ARG A 245 -20.85 -6.19 -16.47
N PRO A 246 -22.16 -6.22 -16.18
CA PRO A 246 -22.66 -5.84 -14.88
C PRO A 246 -22.23 -6.92 -13.89
N VAL A 247 -21.11 -6.68 -13.21
CA VAL A 247 -20.94 -7.22 -11.86
C VAL A 247 -22.03 -6.52 -11.06
N GLY A 248 -23.14 -7.23 -10.88
CA GLY A 248 -24.42 -6.65 -10.50
C GLY A 248 -24.37 -5.79 -9.25
N ASP A 249 -25.14 -4.70 -9.27
CA ASP A 249 -25.91 -4.00 -8.22
C ASP A 249 -25.43 -3.98 -6.75
N TYR A 250 -24.19 -4.36 -6.46
CA TYR A 250 -23.58 -4.35 -5.14
C TYR A 250 -22.17 -3.75 -5.16
N TRP A 251 -21.83 -2.99 -6.21
CA TRP A 251 -20.72 -2.04 -6.11
C TRP A 251 -21.24 -0.76 -5.48
N ILE A 252 -21.26 -0.74 -4.14
CA ILE A 252 -21.37 0.50 -3.37
C ILE A 252 -20.08 1.28 -3.66
N GLU A 253 -20.15 2.33 -4.48
CA GLU A 253 -19.08 3.31 -4.56
C GLU A 253 -18.68 3.68 -3.11
N PRO A 254 -17.40 3.54 -2.71
CA PRO A 254 -16.95 4.20 -1.50
C PRO A 254 -17.34 5.66 -1.68
N PRO A 255 -18.14 6.25 -0.76
CA PRO A 255 -18.57 7.62 -0.95
C PRO A 255 -17.31 8.43 -1.21
N LYS A 256 -17.29 9.15 -2.35
CA LYS A 256 -16.27 10.18 -2.58
C LYS A 256 -16.12 10.88 -1.25
N ARG A 257 -14.89 10.88 -0.72
CA ARG A 257 -14.59 11.48 0.57
C ARG A 257 -14.73 12.99 0.41
N ASP A 258 -15.97 13.44 0.29
CA ASP A 258 -16.37 14.78 0.65
C ASP A 258 -16.02 14.86 2.13
N ARG A 259 -14.95 15.58 2.42
CA ARG A 259 -14.77 16.16 3.73
C ARG A 259 -15.96 17.10 3.92
N LYS A 260 -17.09 16.56 4.38
CA LYS A 260 -18.17 17.36 4.93
C LYS A 260 -17.53 18.16 6.05
N PRO A 261 -17.51 19.50 5.98
CA PRO A 261 -17.05 20.32 7.08
C PRO A 261 -18.15 20.30 8.13
N ASN A 262 -18.26 19.20 8.87
CA ASN A 262 -19.17 19.12 9.99
C ASN A 262 -18.40 19.36 11.29
N SER A 263 -18.77 20.48 11.89
CA SER A 263 -18.78 20.73 13.33
C SER A 263 -17.52 21.32 13.97
N TYR A 264 -17.58 22.65 14.06
CA TYR A 264 -17.06 23.53 15.12
C TYR A 264 -15.63 24.07 15.00
N LYS A 265 -15.57 25.40 15.21
CA LYS A 265 -14.47 26.37 15.09
C LYS A 265 -13.22 26.14 15.95
N VAL A 266 -13.10 24.98 16.60
CA VAL A 266 -11.93 24.63 17.46
C VAL A 266 -10.78 24.07 16.60
N ASP A 267 -11.08 23.54 15.42
CA ASP A 267 -10.15 22.76 14.59
C ASP A 267 -9.13 23.61 13.78
N LEU A 268 -9.46 24.87 13.47
CA LEU A 268 -8.57 25.77 12.74
C LEU A 268 -7.31 26.11 13.54
N TYR A 269 -7.46 26.29 14.85
CA TYR A 269 -6.38 26.58 15.78
C TYR A 269 -5.35 25.43 15.85
N TYR A 270 -5.82 24.19 15.93
CA TYR A 270 -4.96 23.00 15.98
C TYR A 270 -4.31 22.68 14.63
N LYS A 271 -5.03 22.86 13.52
CA LYS A 271 -4.52 22.60 12.16
C LYS A 271 -3.37 23.53 11.79
N GLU A 272 -3.36 24.76 12.33
CA GLU A 272 -2.31 25.75 12.09
C GLU A 272 -1.03 25.45 12.92
N GLN A 273 -1.17 24.92 14.14
CA GLN A 273 -0.04 24.53 14.99
C GLN A 273 0.53 23.12 14.71
N LEU A 274 -0.29 22.17 14.23
CA LEU A 274 0.11 20.77 13.99
C LEU A 274 0.76 20.51 12.62
N LYS A 275 0.71 21.46 11.68
CA LYS A 275 1.52 21.41 10.46
C LYS A 275 3.00 21.60 10.84
N GLY A 276 3.66 20.48 11.14
CA GLY A 276 5.12 20.42 11.17
C GLY A 276 5.71 20.97 9.85
N PRO A 277 7.00 21.36 9.82
CA PRO A 277 7.60 21.95 8.64
C PRO A 277 7.61 20.91 7.51
N GLN A 278 6.64 21.00 6.60
CA GLN A 278 6.75 20.33 5.30
C GLN A 278 7.81 21.11 4.51
N LYS A 279 8.85 20.41 4.06
CA LYS A 279 9.85 20.95 3.15
C LYS A 279 9.14 21.30 1.83
N GLY A 280 9.03 22.59 1.56
CA GLY A 280 8.45 23.16 0.34
C GLY A 280 7.39 24.21 0.71
N GLU A 281 7.69 25.48 0.40
CA GLU A 281 6.85 26.68 0.63
C GLU A 281 6.77 27.18 2.09
N THR A 282 7.68 28.10 2.44
CA THR A 282 7.52 28.98 3.61
C THR A 282 6.45 30.04 3.33
N LYS A 283 5.17 29.66 3.42
CA LYS A 283 4.08 30.65 3.51
C LYS A 283 4.16 31.35 4.87
N ALA A 284 3.94 32.67 4.88
CA ALA A 284 3.99 33.48 6.11
C ALA A 284 2.89 33.00 7.08
N LYS A 285 3.29 32.35 8.18
CA LYS A 285 2.38 31.90 9.23
C LYS A 285 1.71 33.12 9.89
N ALA A 286 0.44 32.99 10.28
CA ALA A 286 -0.22 34.05 11.04
C ALA A 286 0.57 34.34 12.33
N PRO A 287 0.75 35.62 12.72
CA PRO A 287 1.53 35.99 13.89
C PRO A 287 0.79 35.54 15.17
N ILE A 288 1.56 34.97 16.11
CA ILE A 288 1.08 34.47 17.41
C ILE A 288 1.84 35.24 18.52
N PRO A 289 1.18 35.61 19.64
CA PRO A 289 1.87 36.23 20.78
C PRO A 289 3.00 35.34 21.31
N LYS A 290 4.10 35.94 21.78
CA LYS A 290 5.26 35.19 22.29
C LYS A 290 4.94 34.36 23.54
N ASN A 291 4.01 34.82 24.38
CA ASN A 291 3.63 34.18 25.65
C ASN A 291 2.38 33.30 25.52
N PHE A 292 2.06 32.87 24.30
CA PHE A 292 0.82 32.17 24.03
C PHE A 292 0.91 30.69 24.47
N PRO A 293 -0.04 30.18 25.27
CA PRO A 293 0.01 28.81 25.80
C PRO A 293 0.00 27.75 24.69
N ASN A 294 0.92 26.78 24.76
CA ASN A 294 0.97 25.66 23.83
C ASN A 294 0.02 24.54 24.31
N ILE A 295 -1.18 24.50 23.75
CA ILE A 295 -2.25 23.60 24.15
C ILE A 295 -2.47 22.56 23.06
N PHE A 296 -2.62 21.30 23.45
CA PHE A 296 -2.95 20.20 22.54
C PHE A 296 -4.39 19.68 22.75
N ASP A 297 -4.95 19.08 21.71
CA ASP A 297 -6.31 18.51 21.68
C ASP A 297 -6.45 17.32 22.65
N PHE A 298 -5.43 16.45 22.69
CA PHE A 298 -5.36 15.30 23.59
C PHE A 298 -5.27 15.66 25.08
N GLN A 299 -5.09 16.94 25.43
CA GLN A 299 -5.09 17.41 26.82
C GLN A 299 -6.50 17.79 27.31
N PHE A 300 -7.53 17.72 26.46
CA PHE A 300 -8.94 17.87 26.82
C PHE A 300 -9.31 19.16 27.59
N TYR A 301 -8.71 20.30 27.23
CA TYR A 301 -9.12 21.58 27.80
C TYR A 301 -10.60 21.92 27.53
N PRO A 302 -11.25 22.72 28.39
CA PRO A 302 -12.64 23.11 28.22
C PRO A 302 -12.81 24.09 27.07
N ARG A 303 -13.97 24.04 26.38
CA ARG A 303 -14.25 24.91 25.22
C ARG A 303 -14.12 26.40 25.51
N ARG A 304 -14.51 26.80 26.72
CA ARG A 304 -14.44 28.17 27.21
C ARG A 304 -13.03 28.77 27.15
N LEU A 305 -11.99 27.97 27.36
CA LEU A 305 -10.60 28.44 27.27
C LEU A 305 -10.24 28.83 25.83
N PHE A 306 -10.72 28.08 24.83
CA PHE A 306 -10.46 28.42 23.43
C PHE A 306 -11.15 29.72 23.02
N ASP A 307 -12.36 29.99 23.51
CA ASP A 307 -13.04 31.27 23.24
C ASP A 307 -12.22 32.46 23.74
N ILE A 308 -11.60 32.33 24.92
CA ILE A 308 -10.75 33.38 25.52
C ILE A 308 -9.44 33.54 24.73
N LEU A 309 -8.80 32.44 24.35
CA LEU A 309 -7.56 32.46 23.55
C LEU A 309 -7.80 32.98 22.12
N GLU A 310 -8.95 32.69 21.51
CA GLU A 310 -9.32 33.22 20.19
C GLU A 310 -9.48 34.75 20.25
N LYS A 311 -10.09 35.28 21.32
CA LYS A 311 -10.18 36.73 21.54
C LYS A 311 -8.80 37.38 21.67
N GLU A 312 -7.91 36.80 22.47
CA GLU A 312 -6.54 37.30 22.67
C GLU A 312 -5.75 37.31 21.36
N LEU A 313 -5.87 36.23 20.59
CA LEU A 313 -5.19 36.09 19.29
C LEU A 313 -5.71 37.10 18.27
N ASN A 314 -7.03 37.28 18.19
CA ASN A 314 -7.63 38.26 17.27
C ASN A 314 -7.26 39.70 17.67
N TYR A 315 -7.19 40.00 18.97
CA TYR A 315 -6.73 41.30 19.45
C TYR A 315 -5.26 41.55 19.12
N PHE A 316 -4.40 40.55 19.28
CA PHE A 316 -2.99 40.63 18.89
C PHE A 316 -2.80 40.81 17.37
N ARG A 317 -3.60 40.13 16.56
CA ARG A 317 -3.59 40.31 15.09
C ARG A 317 -4.03 41.73 14.71
N LYS A 318 -5.01 42.30 15.44
CA LYS A 318 -5.45 43.68 15.29
C LYS A 318 -4.36 44.68 15.64
N SER A 319 -3.62 44.46 16.74
CA SER A 319 -2.55 45.38 17.17
C SER A 319 -1.34 45.39 16.24
N ILE A 320 -1.08 44.28 15.54
CA ILE A 320 -0.02 44.16 14.52
C ILE A 320 -0.47 44.65 13.13
N GLY A 321 -1.78 44.85 12.92
CA GLY A 321 -2.33 45.21 11.61
C GLY A 321 -2.26 44.06 10.60
N TRP A 322 -2.34 42.81 11.07
CA TRP A 322 -2.30 41.64 10.21
C TRP A 322 -3.62 41.43 9.45
N LYS A 323 -3.52 41.10 8.16
CA LYS A 323 -4.68 40.81 7.29
C LYS A 323 -4.71 39.33 6.91
N PRO A 324 -5.85 38.63 7.06
CA PRO A 324 -6.00 37.24 6.64
C PRO A 324 -5.82 37.10 5.12
N LEU A 325 -5.17 36.01 4.71
CA LEU A 325 -5.11 35.60 3.30
C LEU A 325 -6.38 34.83 2.92
N PRO A 326 -6.80 34.84 1.64
CA PRO A 326 -7.94 34.04 1.19
C PRO A 326 -7.66 32.54 1.41
N PRO A 327 -8.63 31.76 1.95
CA PRO A 327 -8.44 30.33 2.11
C PRO A 327 -8.25 29.63 0.76
N GLU A 328 -7.16 28.88 0.60
CA GLU A 328 -6.81 28.15 -0.64
C GLU A 328 -7.77 27.01 -0.96
N ASP A 329 -8.49 26.52 0.05
CA ASP A 329 -9.44 25.40 -0.07
C ASP A 329 -10.78 25.82 -0.71
N LEU A 330 -11.03 27.13 -0.91
CA LEU A 330 -12.29 27.70 -1.38
C LEU A 330 -12.12 28.47 -2.69
N THR A 331 -13.14 28.47 -3.55
CA THR A 331 -13.09 29.14 -4.86
C THR A 331 -13.56 30.59 -4.77
N GLY A 332 -12.81 31.51 -5.40
CA GLY A 332 -13.16 32.91 -5.70
C GLY A 332 -14.05 33.62 -4.68
N LYS A 333 -15.36 33.63 -4.93
CA LYS A 333 -16.36 34.36 -4.12
C LYS A 333 -16.51 33.84 -2.69
N GLU A 334 -16.31 32.55 -2.46
CA GLU A 334 -16.40 31.95 -1.12
C GLU A 334 -15.13 32.23 -0.31
N ALA A 335 -13.97 32.23 -0.96
CA ALA A 335 -12.70 32.61 -0.35
C ALA A 335 -12.68 34.08 0.08
N GLU A 336 -13.19 34.99 -0.77
CA GLU A 336 -13.33 36.41 -0.44
C GLU A 336 -14.32 36.65 0.71
N LYS A 337 -15.42 35.89 0.77
CA LYS A 337 -16.39 35.97 1.86
C LYS A 337 -15.77 35.52 3.19
N ALA A 338 -15.08 34.38 3.18
CA ALA A 338 -14.37 33.87 4.36
C ALA A 338 -13.28 34.84 4.84
N GLN A 339 -12.53 35.44 3.92
CA GLN A 339 -11.52 36.45 4.25
C GLN A 339 -12.15 37.68 4.91
N LYS A 340 -13.28 38.17 4.40
CA LYS A 340 -14.00 39.31 5.00
C LYS A 340 -14.55 38.97 6.39
N GLU A 341 -15.07 37.76 6.59
CA GLU A 341 -15.55 37.30 7.88
C GLU A 341 -14.43 37.19 8.92
N GLU A 342 -13.24 36.71 8.54
CA GLU A 342 -12.08 36.67 9.42
C GLU A 342 -11.54 38.06 9.74
N GLN A 343 -11.46 38.94 8.74
CA GLN A 343 -11.07 40.33 8.96
C GLN A 343 -12.04 41.04 9.92
N LEU A 344 -13.34 40.81 9.79
CA LEU A 344 -14.36 41.39 10.68
C LEU A 344 -14.22 40.90 12.13
N LYS A 345 -13.78 39.66 12.35
CA LYS A 345 -13.48 39.16 13.71
C LYS A 345 -12.25 39.83 14.31
N ILE A 346 -11.22 40.08 13.51
CA ILE A 346 -10.00 40.79 13.94
C ILE A 346 -10.35 42.25 14.26
N ASP A 347 -11.09 42.92 13.38
CA ASP A 347 -11.46 44.33 13.56
C ASP A 347 -12.34 44.54 14.81
N ASN A 348 -13.24 43.60 15.09
CA ASN A 348 -14.11 43.62 16.27
C ASN A 348 -13.45 43.11 17.56
N ALA A 349 -12.17 42.70 17.53
CA ALA A 349 -11.50 42.19 18.71
C ALA A 349 -11.22 43.31 19.74
N VAL A 350 -11.43 42.96 21.01
CA VAL A 350 -11.26 43.84 22.19
C VAL A 350 -10.26 43.19 23.15
N GLU A 351 -9.58 44.01 23.94
CA GLU A 351 -8.72 43.55 25.05
C GLU A 351 -9.50 42.66 26.02
N LEU A 352 -8.80 41.68 26.61
CA LEU A 352 -9.38 40.85 27.64
C LEU A 352 -9.66 41.69 28.88
N THR A 353 -10.81 41.44 29.51
CA THR A 353 -11.11 42.04 30.81
C THR A 353 -10.31 41.32 31.91
N GLU A 354 -9.97 42.01 33.01
CA GLU A 354 -9.28 41.40 34.17
C GLU A 354 -9.99 40.13 34.70
N LYS A 355 -11.31 40.06 34.52
CA LYS A 355 -12.12 38.87 34.86
C LYS A 355 -11.85 37.69 33.91
N GLU A 356 -11.65 37.95 32.62
CA GLU A 356 -11.35 36.91 31.62
C GLU A 356 -9.88 36.45 31.72
N GLU A 357 -8.96 37.33 32.11
CA GLU A 357 -7.55 36.95 32.38
C GLU A 357 -7.45 36.01 33.58
N THR A 358 -8.14 36.33 34.68
CA THR A 358 -8.20 35.43 35.84
C THR A 358 -8.96 34.14 35.56
N GLU A 359 -9.97 34.16 34.67
CA GLU A 359 -10.65 32.95 34.18
C GLU A 359 -9.70 32.08 33.36
N LYS A 360 -8.91 32.67 32.45
CA LYS A 360 -7.89 31.97 31.65
C LYS A 360 -6.87 31.26 32.53
N GLU A 361 -6.31 31.95 33.52
CA GLU A 361 -5.32 31.36 34.44
C GLU A 361 -5.91 30.19 35.24
N LYS A 362 -7.15 30.32 35.71
CA LYS A 362 -7.85 29.23 36.40
C LYS A 362 -8.06 28.02 35.49
N LEU A 363 -8.52 28.22 34.25
CA LEU A 363 -8.78 27.14 33.31
C LEU A 363 -7.50 26.44 32.84
N LEU A 364 -6.37 27.15 32.79
CA LEU A 364 -5.05 26.56 32.51
C LEU A 364 -4.57 25.71 33.69
N ASN A 365 -4.66 26.23 34.92
CA ASN A 365 -4.16 25.54 36.11
C ASN A 365 -5.05 24.39 36.58
N GLN A 366 -6.34 24.42 36.24
CA GLN A 366 -7.30 23.39 36.64
C GLN A 366 -7.16 22.09 35.84
N ASN A 367 -6.46 22.10 34.70
CA ASN A 367 -6.40 20.92 33.84
C ASN A 367 -5.38 19.89 34.34
N GLU A 368 -5.87 18.76 34.87
CA GLU A 368 -5.06 17.64 35.34
C GLU A 368 -4.25 16.96 34.22
N PHE A 369 -4.60 17.19 32.95
CA PHE A 369 -3.94 16.58 31.79
C PHE A 369 -2.94 17.50 31.09
N ALA A 370 -2.59 18.64 31.69
CA ALA A 370 -1.58 19.56 31.15
C ALA A 370 -0.20 18.89 30.99
N ASP A 371 0.13 17.96 31.90
CA ASP A 371 1.41 17.24 31.92
C ASP A 371 1.49 16.09 30.91
N TRP A 372 0.45 15.87 30.11
CA TRP A 372 0.49 14.85 29.06
C TRP A 372 1.24 15.38 27.84
N SER A 373 2.26 14.64 27.42
CA SER A 373 3.01 14.93 26.21
C SER A 373 2.45 14.19 24.99
N LYS A 374 2.76 14.68 23.78
CA LYS A 374 2.37 14.02 22.53
C LYS A 374 2.96 12.61 22.39
N ARG A 375 4.12 12.35 23.00
CA ARG A 375 4.76 11.02 23.03
C ARG A 375 3.94 10.06 23.90
N GLU A 376 3.57 10.50 25.10
CA GLU A 376 2.76 9.71 26.05
C GLU A 376 1.37 9.42 25.48
N PHE A 377 0.73 10.41 24.85
CA PHE A 377 -0.53 10.20 24.16
C PHE A 377 -0.43 9.09 23.10
N ARG A 378 0.63 9.10 22.28
CA ARG A 378 0.86 8.06 21.27
C ARG A 378 1.14 6.70 21.89
N GLN A 379 1.91 6.65 22.98
CA GLN A 379 2.15 5.42 23.74
C GLN A 379 0.83 4.85 24.29
N PHE A 380 -0.03 5.70 24.86
CA PHE A 380 -1.36 5.30 25.33
C PHE A 380 -2.23 4.72 24.21
N ILE A 381 -2.26 5.35 23.03
CA ILE A 381 -3.02 4.83 21.87
C ILE A 381 -2.47 3.48 21.41
N ASN A 382 -1.15 3.35 21.25
CA ASN A 382 -0.52 2.11 20.80
C ASN A 382 -0.70 0.97 21.83
N ALA A 383 -0.57 1.28 23.12
CA ALA A 383 -0.81 0.33 24.20
C ALA A 383 -2.28 -0.11 24.22
N SER A 384 -3.22 0.83 23.99
CA SER A 384 -4.65 0.52 23.87
C SER A 384 -4.96 -0.35 22.64
N GLU A 385 -4.24 -0.20 21.52
CA GLU A 385 -4.34 -1.10 20.37
C GLU A 385 -3.81 -2.50 20.69
N LYS A 386 -2.72 -2.60 21.46
CA LYS A 386 -2.02 -3.85 21.76
C LYS A 386 -2.72 -4.70 22.83
N TYR A 387 -3.23 -4.07 23.88
CA TYR A 387 -3.83 -4.76 25.04
C TYR A 387 -5.36 -4.65 25.08
N GLY A 388 -5.95 -3.70 24.36
CA GLY A 388 -7.39 -3.42 24.36
C GLY A 388 -7.83 -2.46 25.47
N ARG A 389 -9.01 -1.86 25.33
CA ARG A 389 -9.51 -0.75 26.19
C ARG A 389 -9.67 -1.08 27.68
N HIS A 390 -9.78 -2.36 28.02
CA HIS A 390 -10.08 -2.82 29.38
C HIS A 390 -8.83 -3.17 30.19
N GLU A 391 -7.72 -3.45 29.52
CA GLU A 391 -6.48 -3.92 30.14
C GLU A 391 -5.60 -2.72 30.57
N LEU A 392 -6.12 -1.91 31.50
CA LEU A 392 -5.52 -0.65 31.92
C LEU A 392 -4.19 -0.82 32.66
N GLU A 393 -3.96 -1.97 33.30
CA GLU A 393 -2.72 -2.27 34.01
C GLU A 393 -1.55 -2.43 33.04
N SER A 394 -1.74 -3.20 31.97
CA SER A 394 -0.71 -3.39 30.95
C SER A 394 -0.46 -2.10 30.17
N ILE A 395 -1.51 -1.30 29.92
CA ILE A 395 -1.37 0.03 29.32
C ILE A 395 -0.53 0.96 30.21
N ALA A 396 -0.81 0.98 31.52
CA ALA A 396 -0.05 1.82 32.45
C ALA A 396 1.43 1.44 32.55
N ARG A 397 1.78 0.16 32.37
CA ARG A 397 3.19 -0.28 32.34
C ARG A 397 3.95 0.20 31.11
N GLU A 398 3.28 0.35 29.97
CA GLU A 398 3.91 0.81 28.71
C GLU A 398 4.03 2.35 28.64
N VAL A 399 3.20 3.06 29.43
CA VAL A 399 3.31 4.51 29.62
C VAL A 399 4.22 4.80 30.82
N GLU A 400 5.52 4.62 30.62
CA GLU A 400 6.58 4.63 31.66
C GLU A 400 6.59 5.86 32.60
N THR A 401 6.02 6.99 32.20
CA THR A 401 6.07 8.25 32.96
C THR A 401 4.83 8.52 33.82
N LYS A 402 3.75 7.76 33.67
CA LYS A 402 2.47 8.03 34.34
C LYS A 402 2.09 6.91 35.29
N THR A 403 1.40 7.27 36.37
CA THR A 403 0.90 6.28 37.34
C THR A 403 -0.36 5.58 36.82
N TYR A 404 -0.66 4.40 37.37
CA TYR A 404 -1.88 3.67 37.02
C TYR A 404 -3.14 4.52 37.22
N GLU A 405 -3.22 5.29 38.31
CA GLU A 405 -4.37 6.14 38.60
C GLU A 405 -4.57 7.25 37.57
N GLU A 406 -3.49 7.89 37.13
CA GLU A 406 -3.50 8.91 36.07
C GLU A 406 -3.98 8.34 34.74
N VAL A 407 -3.50 7.15 34.37
CA VAL A 407 -3.89 6.46 33.14
C VAL A 407 -5.37 6.06 33.19
N VAL A 408 -5.88 5.61 34.34
CA VAL A 408 -7.30 5.28 34.52
C VAL A 408 -8.17 6.54 34.38
N LYS A 409 -7.79 7.65 35.01
CA LYS A 409 -8.50 8.93 34.87
C LYS A 409 -8.48 9.43 33.42
N TYR A 410 -7.32 9.41 32.79
CA TYR A 410 -7.16 9.83 31.39
C TYR A 410 -7.99 8.96 30.45
N SER A 411 -7.94 7.63 30.60
CA SER A 411 -8.72 6.69 29.79
C SER A 411 -10.23 6.98 29.86
N LYS A 412 -10.77 7.24 31.06
CA LYS A 412 -12.19 7.59 31.24
C LYS A 412 -12.58 8.87 30.50
N VAL A 413 -11.73 9.90 30.53
CA VAL A 413 -11.98 11.18 29.85
C VAL A 413 -11.79 11.03 28.34
N PHE A 414 -10.74 10.32 27.93
CA PHE A 414 -10.43 10.02 26.54
C PHE A 414 -11.63 9.36 25.85
N TRP A 415 -12.18 8.28 26.39
CA TRP A 415 -13.32 7.60 25.75
C TRP A 415 -14.59 8.44 25.71
N LYS A 416 -14.82 9.32 26.69
CA LYS A 416 -15.98 10.24 26.71
C LYS A 416 -15.84 11.37 25.69
N ARG A 417 -14.63 11.93 25.53
CA ARG A 417 -14.35 13.13 24.72
C ARG A 417 -13.55 12.84 23.45
N ILE A 418 -13.42 11.58 23.03
CA ILE A 418 -12.67 11.19 21.83
C ILE A 418 -13.17 11.88 20.56
N ASN A 419 -14.47 12.23 20.50
CA ASN A 419 -15.08 12.92 19.37
C ASN A 419 -14.59 14.38 19.22
N GLU A 420 -13.91 14.94 20.23
CA GLU A 420 -13.35 16.30 20.18
C GLU A 420 -11.94 16.33 19.58
N LEU A 421 -11.30 15.17 19.43
CA LEU A 421 -9.98 15.07 18.81
C LEU A 421 -10.10 15.12 17.29
N ALA A 422 -9.19 15.85 16.64
CA ALA A 422 -9.18 16.00 15.18
C ALA A 422 -9.07 14.65 14.44
N ASP A 423 -8.25 13.74 14.99
CA ASP A 423 -8.06 12.38 14.49
C ASP A 423 -8.83 11.33 15.34
N GLY A 424 -9.86 11.74 16.09
CA GLY A 424 -10.59 10.88 17.03
C GLY A 424 -11.16 9.60 16.42
N GLU A 425 -11.80 9.71 15.25
CA GLU A 425 -12.32 8.53 14.52
C GLU A 425 -11.21 7.57 14.09
N LYS A 426 -10.05 8.11 13.69
CA LYS A 426 -8.89 7.30 13.29
C LYS A 426 -8.36 6.52 14.48
N TYR A 427 -8.22 7.16 15.65
CA TYR A 427 -7.77 6.52 16.87
C TYR A 427 -8.76 5.46 17.36
N ARG A 428 -10.08 5.74 17.32
CA ARG A 428 -11.11 4.74 17.64
C ARG A 428 -10.99 3.51 16.74
N ASN A 429 -10.93 3.72 15.43
CA ASN A 429 -10.83 2.63 14.45
C ASN A 429 -9.52 1.83 14.62
N GLN A 430 -8.43 2.48 15.01
CA GLN A 430 -7.15 1.80 15.29
C GLN A 430 -7.28 0.88 16.52
N ILE A 431 -7.83 1.38 17.62
CA ILE A 431 -8.02 0.60 18.86
C ILE A 431 -9.01 -0.54 18.63
N GLU A 432 -10.14 -0.29 17.95
CA GLU A 432 -11.13 -1.33 17.65
C GLU A 432 -10.56 -2.44 16.75
N LYS A 433 -9.71 -2.10 15.78
CA LYS A 433 -8.99 -3.10 14.97
C LYS A 433 -8.01 -3.91 15.80
N GLY A 434 -7.33 -3.28 16.76
CA GLY A 434 -6.47 -3.96 17.74
C GLY A 434 -7.27 -4.97 18.57
N GLU A 435 -8.40 -4.55 19.12
CA GLU A 435 -9.29 -5.39 19.91
C GLU A 435 -9.88 -6.56 19.12
N GLN A 436 -10.31 -6.32 17.87
CA GLN A 436 -10.77 -7.41 17.00
C GLN A 436 -9.67 -8.45 16.76
N ARG A 437 -8.40 -8.02 16.64
CA ARG A 437 -7.28 -8.96 16.54
C ARG A 437 -7.12 -9.75 17.83
N ILE A 438 -7.14 -9.10 18.99
CA ILE A 438 -7.03 -9.76 20.30
C ILE A 438 -8.16 -10.79 20.49
N GLN A 439 -9.40 -10.38 20.23
CA GLN A 439 -10.57 -11.25 20.32
C GLN A 439 -10.47 -12.45 19.37
N LYS A 440 -10.03 -12.23 18.12
CA LYS A 440 -9.79 -13.30 17.17
C LYS A 440 -8.71 -14.27 17.66
N ARG A 441 -7.60 -13.77 18.22
CA ARG A 441 -6.54 -14.62 18.79
C ARG A 441 -7.05 -15.46 19.96
N GLN A 442 -7.84 -14.87 20.86
CA GLN A 442 -8.45 -15.59 21.98
C GLN A 442 -9.43 -16.66 21.51
N ALA A 443 -10.27 -16.34 20.51
CA ALA A 443 -11.21 -17.29 19.92
C ALA A 443 -10.48 -18.48 19.27
N ILE A 444 -9.39 -18.22 18.53
CA ILE A 444 -8.53 -19.28 17.94
C ILE A 444 -7.96 -20.18 19.04
N LYS A 445 -7.41 -19.59 20.11
CA LYS A 445 -6.85 -20.34 21.23
C LYS A 445 -7.89 -21.25 21.88
N GLN A 446 -9.08 -20.72 22.17
CA GLN A 446 -10.18 -21.49 22.75
C GLN A 446 -10.67 -22.59 21.81
N ALA A 447 -10.79 -22.31 20.50
CA ALA A 447 -11.21 -23.29 19.51
C ALA A 447 -10.20 -24.44 19.38
N LEU A 448 -8.90 -24.14 19.34
CA LEU A 448 -7.83 -25.14 19.31
C LEU A 448 -7.82 -25.99 20.58
N GLU A 449 -7.91 -25.35 21.75
CA GLU A 449 -7.95 -26.04 23.05
C GLU A 449 -9.16 -26.97 23.15
N ALA A 450 -10.35 -26.48 22.83
CA ALA A 450 -11.58 -27.28 22.83
C ALA A 450 -11.53 -28.42 21.81
N LYS A 451 -10.82 -28.26 20.69
CA LYS A 451 -10.61 -29.35 19.72
C LYS A 451 -9.63 -30.40 20.25
N ILE A 452 -8.56 -29.99 20.92
CA ILE A 452 -7.51 -30.88 21.43
C ILE A 452 -7.99 -31.68 22.64
N ILE A 453 -8.74 -31.07 23.56
CA ILE A 453 -9.31 -31.73 24.75
C ILE A 453 -10.24 -32.90 24.37
N LYS A 454 -10.88 -32.87 23.19
CA LYS A 454 -11.73 -33.97 22.70
C LYS A 454 -10.96 -35.29 22.50
N TYR A 455 -9.63 -35.27 22.40
CA TYR A 455 -8.82 -36.45 22.10
C TYR A 455 -7.86 -36.77 23.25
N LYS A 456 -7.80 -38.05 23.66
CA LYS A 456 -6.86 -38.53 24.69
C LYS A 456 -5.41 -38.52 24.21
N ALA A 457 -5.19 -38.80 22.92
CA ALA A 457 -3.87 -38.72 22.28
C ALA A 457 -3.96 -37.89 20.98
N PRO A 458 -3.97 -36.55 21.07
CA PRO A 458 -4.23 -35.65 19.94
C PRO A 458 -3.28 -35.87 18.76
N GLN A 459 -2.00 -36.14 19.05
CA GLN A 459 -0.94 -36.39 18.07
C GLN A 459 -1.22 -37.56 17.10
N HIS A 460 -2.06 -38.53 17.49
CA HIS A 460 -2.44 -39.66 16.63
C HIS A 460 -3.91 -39.63 16.22
N GLN A 461 -4.79 -39.08 17.08
CA GLN A 461 -6.24 -39.24 16.97
C GLN A 461 -6.95 -38.02 16.38
N LEU A 462 -6.31 -36.85 16.36
CA LEU A 462 -6.98 -35.62 15.94
C LEU A 462 -7.39 -35.71 14.46
N ARG A 463 -8.66 -35.44 14.19
CA ARG A 463 -9.25 -35.48 12.85
C ARG A 463 -9.72 -34.09 12.46
N ILE A 464 -9.40 -33.70 11.23
CA ILE A 464 -9.70 -32.37 10.68
C ILE A 464 -10.81 -32.54 9.65
N ASN A 465 -11.90 -31.78 9.81
CA ASN A 465 -12.96 -31.78 8.82
C ASN A 465 -12.60 -30.80 7.68
N TYR A 466 -12.16 -31.34 6.54
CA TYR A 466 -11.72 -30.53 5.40
C TYR A 466 -12.88 -29.99 4.53
N GLY A 467 -14.10 -30.48 4.71
CA GLY A 467 -15.23 -30.16 3.83
C GLY A 467 -14.88 -30.35 2.34
N GLY A 468 -15.20 -29.36 1.50
CA GLY A 468 -14.82 -29.31 0.08
C GLY A 468 -13.41 -28.78 -0.21
N SER A 469 -12.61 -28.47 0.82
CA SER A 469 -11.34 -27.74 0.72
C SER A 469 -10.11 -28.65 0.94
N LYS A 470 -10.23 -29.96 0.67
CA LYS A 470 -9.10 -30.88 0.83
C LYS A 470 -8.01 -30.56 -0.21
N CYS A 471 -6.93 -29.92 0.23
CA CYS A 471 -5.75 -29.68 -0.60
C CYS A 471 -5.08 -31.01 -0.96
N LYS A 472 -4.59 -31.14 -2.20
CA LYS A 472 -3.86 -32.32 -2.68
C LYS A 472 -2.44 -32.45 -2.12
N ASN A 473 -1.88 -31.38 -1.55
CA ASN A 473 -0.44 -31.29 -1.27
C ASN A 473 -0.05 -31.73 0.15
N TYR A 474 -0.92 -31.55 1.14
CA TYR A 474 -0.63 -31.91 2.54
C TYR A 474 -1.43 -33.14 2.92
N THR A 475 -0.80 -34.07 3.63
CA THR A 475 -1.49 -35.23 4.20
C THR A 475 -2.15 -34.89 5.53
N GLU A 476 -3.11 -35.72 5.94
CA GLU A 476 -3.81 -35.53 7.23
C GLU A 476 -2.87 -35.72 8.43
N GLU A 477 -1.81 -36.53 8.27
CA GLU A 477 -0.79 -36.74 9.31
C GLU A 477 0.08 -35.51 9.50
N GLU A 478 0.50 -34.86 8.40
CA GLU A 478 1.21 -33.59 8.44
C GLU A 478 0.37 -32.49 9.10
N ASP A 479 -0.89 -32.34 8.67
CA ASP A 479 -1.78 -31.30 9.22
C ASP A 479 -2.06 -31.50 10.72
N ARG A 480 -2.20 -32.75 11.15
CA ARG A 480 -2.37 -33.10 12.57
C ARG A 480 -1.16 -32.68 13.39
N PHE A 481 0.04 -32.95 12.88
CA PHE A 481 1.28 -32.58 13.53
C PHE A 481 1.42 -31.06 13.64
N LEU A 482 1.12 -30.33 12.56
CA LEU A 482 1.16 -28.88 12.54
C LEU A 482 0.23 -28.28 13.60
N LEU A 483 -1.03 -28.73 13.67
CA LEU A 483 -2.00 -28.21 14.64
C LEU A 483 -1.65 -28.52 16.09
N PHE A 484 -1.21 -29.75 16.38
CA PHE A 484 -0.88 -30.15 17.74
C PHE A 484 0.33 -29.36 18.27
N HIS A 485 1.41 -29.26 17.49
CA HIS A 485 2.59 -28.52 17.91
C HIS A 485 2.39 -27.00 17.85
N LEU A 486 1.48 -26.49 17.01
CA LEU A 486 1.08 -25.08 17.05
C LEU A 486 0.38 -24.73 18.38
N TYR A 487 -0.45 -25.63 18.91
CA TYR A 487 -1.04 -25.48 20.24
C TYR A 487 0.01 -25.59 21.35
N GLU A 488 0.89 -26.59 21.27
CA GLU A 488 1.92 -26.84 22.28
C GLU A 488 2.94 -25.69 22.41
N LEU A 489 3.39 -25.13 21.27
CA LEU A 489 4.31 -23.99 21.24
C LEU A 489 3.60 -22.66 21.55
N GLY A 490 2.27 -22.64 21.43
CA GLY A 490 1.43 -21.47 21.64
C GLY A 490 1.44 -20.54 20.42
N PHE A 491 0.29 -20.43 19.75
CA PHE A 491 0.10 -19.61 18.54
C PHE A 491 0.54 -18.12 18.65
N ASP A 492 0.64 -17.57 19.86
CA ASP A 492 0.89 -16.14 20.10
C ASP A 492 2.38 -15.77 20.19
N ASN A 493 3.29 -16.74 20.16
CA ASN A 493 4.73 -16.47 20.18
C ASN A 493 5.23 -16.06 18.76
N GLU A 494 6.11 -15.06 18.68
CA GLU A 494 6.51 -14.43 17.40
C GLU A 494 7.28 -15.41 16.49
N ASN A 495 8.03 -16.35 17.06
CA ASN A 495 8.88 -17.29 16.33
C ASN A 495 8.29 -18.70 16.20
N VAL A 496 6.99 -18.85 16.45
CA VAL A 496 6.32 -20.18 16.50
C VAL A 496 6.49 -20.99 15.23
N TYR A 497 6.41 -20.35 14.06
CA TYR A 497 6.51 -21.06 12.79
C TYR A 497 7.95 -21.51 12.47
N ASP A 498 8.95 -20.84 13.03
CA ASP A 498 10.35 -21.22 12.91
C ASP A 498 10.66 -22.41 13.83
N GLU A 499 10.19 -22.36 15.06
CA GLU A 499 10.26 -23.49 16.01
C GLU A 499 9.48 -24.70 15.50
N LEU A 500 8.29 -24.50 14.94
CA LEU A 500 7.49 -25.54 14.32
C LEU A 500 8.23 -26.19 13.15
N ARG A 501 8.90 -25.39 12.31
CA ARG A 501 9.75 -25.90 11.22
C ARG A 501 10.92 -26.72 11.74
N GLN A 502 11.55 -26.33 12.84
CA GLN A 502 12.60 -27.13 13.48
C GLN A 502 12.02 -28.45 14.02
N LYS A 503 10.87 -28.43 14.70
CA LYS A 503 10.18 -29.64 15.16
C LYS A 503 9.86 -30.61 14.01
N ILE A 504 9.39 -30.12 12.87
CA ILE A 504 9.15 -30.94 11.66
C ILE A 504 10.44 -31.64 11.21
N ARG A 505 11.57 -30.94 11.23
CA ARG A 505 12.87 -31.50 10.79
C ARG A 505 13.43 -32.55 11.73
N CYS A 506 13.16 -32.41 13.03
CA CYS A 506 13.61 -33.35 14.07
C CYS A 506 12.67 -34.56 14.23
N ALA A 507 11.42 -34.47 13.77
CA ALA A 507 10.43 -35.52 13.93
C ALA A 507 10.77 -36.77 13.09
N PRO A 508 10.93 -37.96 13.72
CA PRO A 508 11.26 -39.19 13.00
C PRO A 508 10.22 -39.61 11.96
N GLN A 509 8.94 -39.31 12.18
CA GLN A 509 7.85 -39.65 11.26
C GLN A 509 7.98 -38.97 9.88
N PHE A 510 8.65 -37.82 9.79
CA PHE A 510 8.88 -37.11 8.53
C PHE A 510 10.28 -37.37 7.95
N ARG A 511 10.99 -38.40 8.44
CA ARG A 511 12.37 -38.71 8.00
C ARG A 511 12.51 -38.84 6.48
N PHE A 512 11.50 -39.41 5.83
CA PHE A 512 11.43 -39.62 4.38
C PHE A 512 10.45 -38.67 3.67
N ASP A 513 9.71 -37.86 4.43
CA ASP A 513 8.81 -36.85 3.87
C ASP A 513 9.59 -35.58 3.55
N TRP A 514 10.09 -35.51 2.31
CA TRP A 514 10.83 -34.35 1.83
C TRP A 514 9.90 -33.15 1.57
N PHE A 515 8.61 -33.38 1.32
CA PHE A 515 7.66 -32.32 1.03
C PHE A 515 7.48 -31.40 2.25
N ILE A 516 7.17 -31.96 3.42
CA ILE A 516 6.97 -31.17 4.64
C ILE A 516 8.27 -30.56 5.17
N ARG A 517 9.40 -31.27 5.02
CA ARG A 517 10.74 -30.80 5.47
C ARG A 517 11.31 -29.66 4.63
N SER A 518 10.92 -29.58 3.36
CA SER A 518 11.34 -28.52 2.43
C SER A 518 10.53 -27.23 2.56
N ARG A 519 9.40 -27.23 3.29
CA ARG A 519 8.55 -26.05 3.43
C ARG A 519 9.27 -24.89 4.12
N THR A 520 8.98 -23.70 3.62
CA THR A 520 9.40 -22.46 4.26
C THR A 520 8.49 -22.10 5.44
N THR A 521 8.97 -21.22 6.31
CA THR A 521 8.26 -20.77 7.51
C THR A 521 6.95 -20.08 7.13
N MET A 522 6.97 -19.27 6.07
CA MET A 522 5.78 -18.64 5.47
C MET A 522 4.79 -19.63 4.85
N GLU A 523 5.24 -20.76 4.30
CA GLU A 523 4.37 -21.80 3.75
C GLU A 523 3.68 -22.59 4.87
N ILE A 524 4.43 -22.92 5.93
CA ILE A 524 3.89 -23.56 7.13
C ILE A 524 2.86 -22.62 7.79
N GLN A 525 3.17 -21.33 7.93
CA GLN A 525 2.24 -20.33 8.44
C GLN A 525 0.95 -20.26 7.61
N ARG A 526 1.06 -20.20 6.28
CA ARG A 526 -0.10 -20.23 5.38
C ARG A 526 -0.94 -21.49 5.58
N ARG A 527 -0.30 -22.65 5.74
CA ARG A 527 -1.03 -23.91 5.98
C ARG A 527 -1.73 -23.89 7.33
N CYS A 528 -1.05 -23.50 8.40
CA CYS A 528 -1.63 -23.39 9.74
C CYS A 528 -2.83 -22.44 9.77
N ASN A 529 -2.78 -21.29 9.09
CA ASN A 529 -3.91 -20.36 8.98
C ASN A 529 -5.14 -20.99 8.32
N ILE A 530 -4.94 -21.83 7.29
CA ILE A 530 -6.04 -22.58 6.66
C ILE A 530 -6.61 -23.60 7.64
N LEU A 531 -5.77 -24.33 8.37
CA LEU A 531 -6.20 -25.32 9.35
C LEU A 531 -6.97 -24.68 10.52
N ILE A 532 -6.52 -23.51 10.99
CA ILE A 532 -7.25 -22.72 11.99
C ILE A 532 -8.63 -22.35 11.46
N SER A 533 -8.73 -21.84 10.22
CA SER A 533 -10.02 -21.46 9.63
C SER A 533 -10.97 -22.67 9.47
N LEU A 534 -10.45 -23.86 9.18
CA LEU A 534 -11.25 -25.09 9.15
C LEU A 534 -11.78 -25.45 10.54
N ILE A 535 -10.96 -25.30 11.59
CA ILE A 535 -11.39 -25.53 12.97
C ILE A 535 -12.41 -24.48 13.41
N GLU A 536 -12.19 -23.21 13.11
CA GLU A 536 -13.15 -22.13 13.40
C GLU A 536 -14.52 -22.44 12.76
N LYS A 537 -14.51 -22.89 11.49
CA LYS A 537 -15.74 -23.27 10.78
C LYS A 537 -16.39 -24.52 11.39
N GLU A 538 -15.62 -25.56 11.70
CA GLU A 538 -16.13 -26.76 12.35
C GLU A 538 -16.77 -26.44 13.72
N MET A 539 -16.14 -25.56 14.49
CA MET A 539 -16.61 -25.14 15.80
C MET A 539 -17.82 -24.21 15.71
N GLY A 540 -17.93 -23.39 14.67
CA GLY A 540 -19.12 -22.61 14.35
C GLY A 540 -20.31 -23.48 13.94
N ASP A 541 -20.08 -24.49 13.10
CA ASP A 541 -21.11 -25.45 12.64
C ASP A 541 -21.56 -26.42 13.78
N MET A 542 -20.67 -26.70 14.74
CA MET A 542 -20.96 -27.53 15.93
C MET A 542 -21.69 -26.78 17.05
N GLY A 543 -22.05 -25.50 16.85
CA GLY A 543 -22.88 -24.74 17.79
C GLY A 543 -22.28 -24.66 19.19
N ILE A 544 -21.11 -24.04 19.36
CA ILE A 544 -20.54 -23.78 20.70
C ILE A 544 -21.29 -22.60 21.34
N ASN A 545 -22.51 -22.89 21.78
CA ASN A 545 -23.18 -22.21 22.90
C ASN A 545 -23.43 -23.19 24.07
N GLU A 546 -23.02 -24.47 23.97
CA GLU A 546 -23.32 -25.48 25.00
C GLU A 546 -22.12 -25.89 25.89
N PHE A 547 -20.92 -25.34 25.70
CA PHE A 547 -19.73 -25.74 26.49
C PHE A 547 -19.17 -24.68 27.43
N THR A 548 -19.91 -23.61 27.70
CA THR A 548 -19.56 -22.59 28.70
C THR A 548 -20.63 -22.47 29.79
N GLN A 549 -20.77 -23.50 30.62
CA GLN A 549 -21.14 -23.29 32.02
C GLN A 549 -20.19 -24.06 32.93
N PRO A 550 -19.51 -23.39 33.89
CA PRO A 550 -18.68 -24.06 34.87
C PRO A 550 -19.56 -24.77 35.90
N ALA A 551 -19.22 -26.02 36.18
CA ALA A 551 -19.80 -26.79 37.27
C ALA A 551 -19.44 -26.13 38.62
N THR A 552 -20.42 -25.55 39.30
CA THR A 552 -20.31 -25.15 40.70
C THR A 552 -21.22 -26.01 41.58
N THR A 553 -20.55 -26.80 42.43
CA THR A 553 -20.90 -27.19 43.81
C THR A 553 -22.29 -27.80 44.10
N ALA A 554 -22.27 -29.08 44.42
CA ALA A 554 -23.34 -29.79 45.13
C ALA A 554 -23.36 -29.48 46.63
N SER A 555 -24.56 -29.36 47.21
CA SER A 555 -24.96 -29.66 48.62
C SER A 555 -26.49 -29.44 48.80
N PRO A 556 -27.18 -30.03 49.80
CA PRO A 556 -27.95 -31.28 49.65
C PRO A 556 -29.48 -31.12 49.77
N ALA A 557 -30.18 -32.20 49.40
CA ALA A 557 -31.64 -32.36 49.33
C ALA A 557 -32.39 -32.29 50.68
N VAL A 558 -33.66 -31.84 50.69
CA VAL A 558 -34.79 -32.41 51.49
C VAL A 558 -36.18 -32.06 50.89
N SER A 559 -36.88 -33.09 50.38
CA SER A 559 -38.35 -33.43 50.44
C SER A 559 -39.42 -32.45 49.87
N LYS A 560 -40.64 -32.80 49.41
CA LYS A 560 -41.51 -34.00 49.29
C LYS A 560 -42.80 -33.47 48.61
N LYS A 561 -43.33 -33.96 47.47
CA LYS A 561 -44.44 -34.95 47.25
C LYS A 561 -45.07 -34.56 45.89
N GLY A 562 -45.65 -35.39 45.02
CA GLY A 562 -45.90 -36.83 44.96
C GLY A 562 -46.75 -37.14 43.71
N GLY A 563 -46.55 -38.36 43.13
CA GLY A 563 -47.42 -39.12 42.21
C GLY A 563 -47.78 -38.49 40.85
N LYS A 564 -47.91 -39.20 39.72
CA LYS A 564 -48.01 -40.63 39.38
C LYS A 564 -47.54 -40.83 37.93
N LYS A 565 -46.99 -42.02 37.67
CA LYS A 565 -46.61 -42.60 36.37
C LYS A 565 -47.76 -42.70 35.37
N GLN A 566 -47.44 -42.59 34.07
CA GLN A 566 -47.79 -43.60 33.06
C GLN A 566 -46.75 -43.62 31.91
N GLU A 567 -45.92 -44.67 31.94
CA GLU A 567 -45.25 -45.38 30.84
C GLU A 567 -46.30 -45.86 29.80
N GLU A 568 -46.07 -46.21 28.52
CA GLU A 568 -44.92 -46.31 27.59
C GLU A 568 -45.49 -47.09 26.36
N LYS A 569 -44.72 -47.15 25.26
CA LYS A 569 -44.64 -48.23 24.24
C LYS A 569 -45.28 -48.03 22.85
N THR A 570 -44.38 -47.82 21.88
CA THR A 570 -44.30 -48.42 20.53
C THR A 570 -44.32 -49.98 20.60
N PRO A 571 -44.39 -50.82 19.52
CA PRO A 571 -43.97 -50.59 18.12
C PRO A 571 -44.73 -51.37 16.98
N ALA A 572 -44.19 -51.24 15.75
CA ALA A 572 -44.02 -52.29 14.71
C ALA A 572 -45.10 -52.60 13.63
N THR A 573 -44.77 -52.18 12.39
CA THR A 573 -44.72 -52.93 11.09
C THR A 573 -45.73 -54.04 10.73
N LYS A 574 -46.39 -53.92 9.54
CA LYS A 574 -46.20 -54.77 8.32
C LYS A 574 -47.27 -54.58 7.21
N ARG A 575 -46.74 -54.44 5.97
CA ARG A 575 -47.10 -55.00 4.64
C ARG A 575 -48.55 -54.98 4.05
N LYS A 576 -48.59 -54.37 2.84
CA LYS A 576 -49.13 -54.79 1.51
C LYS A 576 -50.60 -55.25 1.38
N GLU A 577 -51.37 -54.57 0.53
CA GLU A 577 -51.90 -55.08 -0.76
C GLU A 577 -52.66 -53.98 -1.57
N HIS A 578 -52.52 -54.01 -2.90
CA HIS A 578 -53.31 -53.29 -3.94
C HIS A 578 -54.63 -54.09 -4.24
N PRO A 579 -55.63 -53.69 -5.09
CA PRO A 579 -55.59 -52.77 -6.24
C PRO A 579 -56.88 -51.93 -6.60
N THR A 580 -56.72 -50.90 -7.47
CA THR A 580 -57.57 -50.37 -8.60
C THR A 580 -59.12 -50.28 -8.56
N PRO A 581 -59.83 -49.64 -9.55
CA PRO A 581 -59.54 -48.47 -10.42
C PRO A 581 -60.69 -47.42 -10.41
N GLY A 582 -60.51 -46.28 -11.11
CA GLY A 582 -61.54 -45.23 -11.29
C GLY A 582 -62.78 -45.65 -12.11
N PRO A 583 -63.78 -44.74 -12.28
CA PRO A 583 -63.86 -44.05 -13.57
C PRO A 583 -64.37 -42.59 -13.56
N SER A 584 -64.22 -42.02 -14.75
CA SER A 584 -64.39 -40.67 -15.31
C SER A 584 -65.76 -39.96 -15.29
N LYS A 585 -65.69 -38.66 -15.64
CA LYS A 585 -66.69 -37.73 -16.28
C LYS A 585 -67.28 -36.70 -15.30
N SER A 586 -67.47 -35.41 -15.61
CA SER A 586 -67.26 -34.57 -16.80
C SER A 586 -67.57 -33.10 -16.46
N LYS A 587 -66.89 -32.16 -17.14
CA LYS A 587 -67.37 -30.86 -17.66
C LYS A 587 -68.16 -29.88 -16.75
N LYS A 588 -67.62 -28.64 -16.64
CA LYS A 588 -68.08 -27.38 -17.29
C LYS A 588 -68.13 -26.15 -16.35
N ALA A 589 -67.67 -25.04 -16.93
CA ALA A 589 -67.96 -23.62 -16.64
C ALA A 589 -67.39 -23.07 -15.32
N LYS A 590 -66.73 -21.91 -15.29
CA LYS A 590 -66.68 -20.76 -16.21
C LYS A 590 -65.32 -20.08 -16.11
#